data_AF-A0A374WET0-F1
#
_entry.id   AF-A0A374WET0-F1
#
_cell.length_a   1.000
_cell.length_b   1.000
_cell.length_c   1.000
_cell.angle_alpha   90.00
_cell.angle_beta   90.00
_cell.angle_gamma   90.00
#
_symmetry.space_group_name_H-M   'P 1'
#
loop_
_entity.id
_entity.type
_entity.pdbx_description
1 polymer ?
#
loop_
_entity_poly.entity_id
_entity_poly.type
_entity_poly.pdbx_seq_one_letter_code
_entity_poly.pdbx_strand_id
1 'polypeptide(L)' 'LYFPTTFYNTDYNIYFTGAVNNTSESFIYAPGYDLNGKYTSYCKVLTRGINSTPAIVWTGWNFTWFAIGRWK' A
#
# COMPACT_ATOMS: atom_id res chain seq x y z
N LEU A 1 6.20 2.69 -0.06
CA LEU A 1 5.68 3.67 -1.03
C LEU A 1 6.24 5.04 -0.69
N TYR A 2 7.01 5.65 -1.58
CA TYR A 2 7.48 7.03 -1.43
C TYR A 2 6.46 8.00 -2.02
N PHE A 3 6.22 9.11 -1.33
CA PHE A 3 5.32 10.15 -1.82
C PHE A 3 6.03 11.11 -2.79
N PRO A 4 5.31 11.72 -3.74
CA PRO A 4 5.88 12.72 -4.64
C PRO A 4 6.39 13.99 -3.94
N THR A 5 5.72 14.40 -2.86
CA THR A 5 6.16 15.45 -1.93
C THR A 5 5.98 14.95 -0.49
N THR A 6 6.62 15.60 0.48
CA THR A 6 6.49 15.19 1.89
C THR A 6 5.28 15.83 2.56
N PHE A 7 4.69 15.15 3.54
CA PHE A 7 3.73 15.76 4.46
C PHE A 7 4.43 16.59 5.54
N TYR A 8 3.72 17.54 6.14
CA TYR A 8 4.19 18.25 7.34
C TYR A 8 4.32 17.35 8.57
N ASN A 9 3.44 16.36 8.71
CA ASN A 9 3.43 15.40 9.82
C ASN A 9 2.86 14.05 9.36
N THR A 10 2.66 13.11 10.29
CA THR A 10 2.15 11.76 10.01
C THR A 10 0.62 11.65 10.13
N ASP A 11 -0.09 12.77 10.29
CA ASP A 11 -1.55 12.84 10.44
C ASP A 11 -2.26 12.89 9.07
N TYR A 12 -1.84 12.04 8.13
CA TYR A 12 -2.48 11.88 6.82
C TYR A 12 -3.26 10.58 6.74
N ASN A 13 -4.30 10.52 5.93
CA ASN A 13 -4.96 9.26 5.58
C ASN A 13 -4.40 8.75 4.25
N ILE A 14 -4.28 7.43 4.11
CA ILE A 14 -3.88 6.78 2.86
C ILE A 14 -4.80 5.61 2.57
N TYR A 15 -5.23 5.52 1.32
CA TYR A 15 -6.08 4.45 0.84
C TYR A 15 -5.43 3.85 -0.40
N PHE A 16 -5.58 2.54 -0.53
CA PHE A 16 -5.08 1.78 -1.64
C PHE A 16 -6.26 1.18 -2.38
N THR A 17 -6.18 1.13 -3.70
CA THR A 17 -7.07 0.29 -4.50
C THR A 17 -6.22 -0.77 -5.19
N GLY A 18 -6.58 -2.04 -4.99
CA GLY A 18 -5.94 -3.13 -5.70
C GLY A 18 -6.30 -3.04 -7.17
N ALA A 19 -5.33 -3.08 -8.08
CA ALA A 19 -5.64 -3.25 -9.49
C ALA A 19 -6.12 -4.70 -9.67
N VAL A 20 -7.38 -4.91 -10.05
CA VAL A 20 -8.00 -6.24 -10.25
C VAL A 20 -7.40 -7.01 -11.45
N ASN A 21 -6.22 -6.60 -11.93
CA ASN A 21 -5.84 -6.75 -13.32
C ASN A 21 -4.71 -7.77 -13.56
N ASN A 22 -4.17 -8.44 -12.51
CA ASN A 22 -3.23 -9.53 -12.73
C ASN A 22 -3.93 -10.88 -12.65
N THR A 23 -4.71 -11.18 -13.70
CA THR A 23 -5.49 -12.42 -13.84
C THR A 23 -4.61 -13.67 -13.95
N SER A 24 -3.30 -13.51 -14.08
CA SER A 24 -2.31 -14.59 -14.19
C SER A 24 -1.79 -15.09 -12.83
N GLU A 25 -2.03 -14.37 -11.73
CA GLU A 25 -1.63 -14.80 -10.39
C GLU A 25 -2.78 -15.55 -9.69
N SER A 26 -2.47 -16.71 -9.11
CA SER A 26 -3.43 -17.55 -8.37
C SER A 26 -3.95 -16.90 -7.07
N PHE A 27 -3.42 -15.72 -6.70
CA PHE A 27 -3.72 -15.03 -5.46
C PHE A 27 -4.09 -13.57 -5.72
N ILE A 28 -5.15 -13.11 -5.06
CA ILE A 28 -5.51 -11.70 -5.00
C ILE A 28 -4.74 -11.08 -3.83
N TYR A 29 -4.07 -9.94 -4.06
CA TYR A 29 -3.39 -9.19 -3.01
C TYR A 29 -4.22 -7.97 -2.61
N ALA A 30 -4.43 -7.78 -1.32
CA ALA A 30 -4.97 -6.54 -0.75
C ALA A 30 -3.81 -5.66 -0.26
N PRO A 31 -3.49 -4.54 -0.94
CA PRO A 31 -2.55 -3.56 -0.43
C PRO A 31 -3.12 -2.84 0.79
N GLY A 32 -2.30 -2.67 1.81
CA GLY A 32 -2.55 -1.87 3.00
C GLY A 32 -1.26 -1.20 3.48
N TYR A 33 -1.31 -0.54 4.63
CA TYR A 33 -0.13 0.05 5.26
C TYR A 33 0.07 -0.51 6.66
N ASP A 34 1.32 -0.55 7.09
CA ASP A 34 1.66 -0.80 8.49
C ASP A 34 1.21 0.42 9.32
N LEU A 35 0.38 0.21 10.34
CA LEU A 35 -0.11 1.27 11.23
C LEU A 35 1.05 2.05 11.90
N ASN A 36 2.18 1.38 12.16
CA ASN A 36 3.39 1.99 12.72
C ASN A 36 4.38 2.43 11.63
N GLY A 37 4.04 2.23 10.36
CA GLY A 37 4.90 2.48 9.20
C GLY A 37 4.59 3.78 8.46
N LYS A 38 3.91 4.75 9.09
CA LYS A 38 3.62 6.07 8.50
C LYS A 38 4.73 7.06 8.81
N TYR A 39 5.36 7.57 7.76
CA TYR A 39 6.36 8.63 7.83
C TYR A 39 5.96 9.79 6.92
N THR A 40 6.61 10.94 7.05
CA THR A 40 6.27 12.16 6.30
C THR A 40 6.57 12.05 4.80
N SER A 41 7.60 11.28 4.41
CA SER A 41 8.01 11.13 3.01
C SER A 41 7.65 9.78 2.39
N TYR A 42 7.21 8.81 3.20
CA TYR A 42 6.86 7.48 2.74
C TYR A 42 5.95 6.75 3.73
N CYS A 43 5.30 5.68 3.27
CA CYS A 43 4.69 4.69 4.14
C CYS A 43 5.19 3.28 3.80
N LYS A 44 5.27 2.40 4.82
CA LYS A 44 5.48 0.97 4.60
C LYS A 44 4.17 0.35 4.12
N VAL A 45 4.22 -0.28 2.95
CA VAL A 45 3.08 -0.97 2.34
C VAL A 45 3.17 -2.44 2.72
N LEU A 46 2.04 -3.03 3.06
CA LEU A 46 1.88 -4.45 3.30
C LEU A 46 0.91 -5.02 2.26
N THR A 47 1.18 -6.21 1.75
CA THR A 47 0.27 -6.93 0.86
C THR A 47 -0.12 -8.24 1.52
N ARG A 48 -1.42 -8.44 1.76
CA ARG A 48 -1.94 -9.74 2.23
C ARG A 48 -2.53 -10.50 1.06
N GLY A 49 -2.10 -11.75 0.87
CA GLY A 49 -2.76 -12.68 -0.06
C GLY A 49 -4.12 -13.10 0.51
N ILE A 50 -5.17 -13.04 -0.31
CA ILE A 50 -6.55 -13.22 0.15
C ILE A 50 -6.97 -14.71 0.24
N ASN A 51 -6.24 -15.68 -0.35
CA ASN A 51 -6.73 -17.07 -0.46
C ASN A 51 -5.70 -18.21 -0.20
N SER A 52 -4.59 -17.99 0.51
CA SER A 52 -3.81 -19.13 1.06
C SER A 52 -3.11 -18.77 2.36
N THR A 53 -2.80 -19.81 3.13
CA THR A 53 -1.89 -19.90 4.29
C THR A 53 -0.87 -18.75 4.30
N PRO A 54 -0.60 -18.09 5.45
CA PRO A 54 0.02 -16.76 5.53
C PRO A 54 1.49 -16.77 5.13
N ALA A 55 1.78 -16.88 3.84
CA ALA A 55 3.09 -16.67 3.28
C ALA A 55 3.16 -15.22 2.78
N ILE A 56 4.11 -14.46 3.31
CA ILE A 56 4.51 -13.18 2.72
C ILE A 56 5.32 -13.54 1.47
N VAL A 57 4.68 -13.41 0.30
CA VAL A 57 5.30 -13.71 -1.00
C VAL A 57 5.63 -12.40 -1.70
N TRP A 58 6.82 -12.30 -2.30
CA TRP A 58 7.14 -11.20 -3.21
C TRP A 58 6.24 -11.28 -4.44
N THR A 59 5.57 -10.18 -4.80
CA THR A 59 4.58 -10.12 -5.91
C THR A 59 4.92 -8.97 -6.86
N GLY A 60 4.59 -9.14 -8.14
CA GLY A 60 4.67 -8.11 -9.17
C GLY A 60 3.42 -7.22 -9.26
N TRP A 61 2.51 -7.30 -8.28
CA TRP A 61 1.25 -6.55 -8.29
C TRP A 61 1.44 -5.04 -8.29
N ASN A 62 0.75 -4.41 -9.22
CA ASN A 62 0.56 -2.97 -9.23
C ASN A 62 -0.69 -2.61 -8.42
N PHE A 63 -0.64 -1.48 -7.74
CA PHE A 63 -1.78 -0.90 -7.05
C PHE A 63 -1.78 0.61 -7.29
N THR A 64 -2.96 1.20 -7.21
CA THR A 64 -3.07 2.66 -7.11
C THR A 64 -3.33 3.04 -5.67
N TRP A 65 -2.98 4.27 -5.33
CA TRP A 65 -3.12 4.78 -3.99
C TRP A 65 -3.49 6.25 -4.05
N PHE A 66 -4.09 6.72 -2.97
CA PHE A 66 -4.32 8.14 -2.78
C PHE A 66 -4.12 8.48 -1.30
N ALA A 67 -3.50 9.62 -1.03
CA ALA A 67 -3.25 10.09 0.32
C ALA A 67 -3.74 11.54 0.50
N ILE A 68 -4.41 11.80 1.62
CA ILE A 68 -4.88 13.14 2.02
C ILE A 68 -4.20 13.53 3.32
N GLY A 69 -3.63 14.72 3.34
CA GLY A 69 -3.10 15.34 4.53
C GLY A 69 -2.54 16.72 4.18
N ARG A 70 -1.76 17.28 5.10
CA ARG A 70 -1.08 18.55 4.88
C ARG A 70 0.23 18.29 4.12
N TRP A 71 0.16 18.35 2.79
CA TRP A 71 1.33 18.30 1.91
C TRP A 71 2.16 19.59 2.04
N LYS A 72 3.48 19.48 1.82
CA LYS A 72 4.38 20.62 1.65
C LYS A 72 4.49 21.03 0.20
#